data_AF-A0A486XC16-F1
#
_entry.id   AF-A0A486XC16-F1
#
_cell.length_a   1.000
_cell.length_b   1.000
_cell.length_c   1.000
_cell.angle_alpha   90.00
_cell.angle_beta   90.00
_cell.angle_gamma   90.00
#
_symmetry.space_group_name_H-M   'P 1'
#
loop_
_entity.id
_entity.type
_entity.pdbx_description
1 polymer ?
#
loop_
_entity_poly.entity_id
_entity_poly.type
_entity_poly.pdbx_seq_one_letter_code
_entity_poly.pdbx_strand_id
1 'polypeptide(L)' 'MSKKHYCTGWKSAPVDVNDCCHQHDRDYGINGTVSRKEADERFLQCMLKNKRPILGRVLYGLVRVFGGIWFKKK' A
#
# COMPACT_ATOMS: atom_id res chain seq x y z
N MET A 1 1.64 23.29 6.76
CA MET A 1 1.32 22.34 5.68
C MET A 1 0.73 21.07 6.28
N SER A 2 -0.54 20.77 6.02
CA SER A 2 -1.15 19.50 6.45
C SER A 2 -0.48 18.35 5.68
N LYS A 3 0.04 17.35 6.39
CA LYS A 3 0.62 16.16 5.75
C LYS A 3 -0.50 15.41 5.04
N LYS A 4 -0.34 15.14 3.74
CA LYS A 4 -1.28 14.30 2.99
C LYS A 4 -1.19 12.87 3.53
N HIS A 5 -2.35 12.26 3.76
CA HIS A 5 -2.46 10.90 4.28
C HIS A 5 -2.87 9.98 3.13
N TYR A 6 -1.97 9.05 2.79
CA TYR A 6 -2.15 8.12 1.68
C TYR A 6 -2.55 6.72 2.16
N CYS A 7 -2.22 6.37 3.41
CA CYS A 7 -2.72 5.12 3.99
C CYS A 7 -4.21 5.25 4.28
N THR A 8 -5.05 4.72 3.38
CA THR A 8 -6.51 4.73 3.52
C THR A 8 -6.92 4.15 4.88
N GLY A 9 -7.71 4.91 5.66
CA GLY A 9 -8.17 4.51 6.98
C GLY A 9 -7.16 4.71 8.12
N TRP A 10 -5.91 5.10 7.85
CA TRP A 10 -4.87 5.31 8.86
C TRP A 10 -4.26 6.72 8.80
N LYS A 11 -4.95 7.68 9.41
CA LYS A 11 -4.54 9.11 9.43
C LYS A 11 -3.29 9.39 10.26
N SER A 12 -2.93 8.53 11.20
CA SER A 12 -1.73 8.69 12.04
C SER A 12 -0.56 7.81 11.58
N ALA A 13 -0.57 7.33 10.34
CA ALA A 13 0.51 6.51 9.81
C ALA A 13 1.87 7.24 9.94
N PRO A 14 2.92 6.55 10.40
CA PRO A 14 4.28 7.08 10.39
C PRO A 14 4.66 7.55 8.99
N VAL A 15 5.52 8.58 8.90
CA VAL A 15 5.87 9.22 7.61
C VAL A 15 6.41 8.19 6.60
N ASP A 16 7.27 7.29 7.06
CA ASP A 16 7.86 6.23 6.26
C ASP A 16 6.84 5.20 5.75
N VAL A 17 5.78 4.96 6.52
CA VAL A 17 4.65 4.11 6.09
C VAL A 17 3.77 4.86 5.09
N ASN A 18 3.50 6.14 5.36
CA ASN A 18 2.69 7.00 4.50
C ASN A 18 3.31 7.17 3.10
N ASP A 19 4.64 7.24 3.02
CA ASP A 19 5.36 7.28 1.74
C ASP A 19 5.21 5.96 0.96
N CYS A 20 5.27 4.82 1.66
CA CYS A 20 5.00 3.51 1.04
C CYS A 20 3.55 3.39 0.53
N CYS A 21 2.57 3.88 1.31
CA CYS A 21 1.18 3.92 0.86
C CYS A 21 1.00 4.83 -0.37
N HIS A 22 1.69 5.96 -0.42
CA HIS A 22 1.65 6.85 -1.57
C HIS A 22 2.25 6.21 -2.84
N GLN A 23 3.30 5.40 -2.70
CA GLN A 23 3.82 4.60 -3.81
C GLN A 23 2.82 3.52 -4.24
N HIS A 24 2.21 2.81 -3.28
CA HIS A 24 1.21 1.78 -3.55
C HIS A 24 0.00 2.35 -4.31
N ASP A 25 -0.55 3.48 -3.88
CA ASP A 25 -1.68 4.13 -4.56
C ASP A 25 -1.36 4.53 -6.01
N ARG A 26 -0.13 4.98 -6.27
CA ARG A 26 0.32 5.33 -7.63
C ARG A 26 0.46 4.10 -8.51
N ASP A 27 1.01 3.02 -7.97
CA ASP A 27 1.21 1.76 -8.68
C ASP A 27 -0.12 1.00 -8.88
N TYR A 28 -1.08 1.14 -7.95
CA TYR A 28 -2.38 0.47 -7.96
C TYR A 28 -3.47 1.23 -8.74
N GLY A 29 -3.32 2.54 -8.89
CA GLY A 29 -4.31 3.43 -9.52
C GLY A 29 -4.59 3.11 -10.99
N ILE A 30 -5.59 3.78 -11.57
CA ILE A 30 -6.01 3.60 -12.99
C ILE A 30 -4.85 3.88 -13.96
N ASN A 31 -3.94 4.77 -13.58
CA ASN A 31 -2.74 5.11 -14.34
C ASN A 31 -1.49 4.31 -13.90
N GLY A 32 -1.66 3.31 -13.02
CA GLY A 32 -0.59 2.45 -12.57
C GLY A 32 -0.03 1.65 -13.74
N THR A 33 1.30 1.61 -13.86
CA THR A 33 1.98 0.92 -14.97
C THR A 33 2.25 -0.55 -14.67
N VAL A 34 1.81 -1.05 -13.52
CA VAL A 34 2.13 -2.39 -13.02
C VAL A 34 0.89 -3.17 -12.64
N SER A 35 1.02 -4.49 -12.56
CA SER A 35 -0.06 -5.34 -12.07
C SER A 35 -0.33 -5.06 -10.58
N ARG A 36 -1.57 -5.27 -10.12
CA ARG A 36 -1.93 -5.12 -8.70
C ARG A 36 -1.05 -5.97 -7.77
N LYS A 37 -0.74 -7.20 -8.20
CA LYS A 37 0.15 -8.09 -7.46
C LYS A 37 1.54 -7.46 -7.31
N GLU A 38 2.06 -6.88 -8.38
CA GLU A 38 3.36 -6.21 -8.37
C GLU A 38 3.33 -4.94 -7.52
N ALA A 39 2.24 -4.16 -7.56
CA ALA A 39 2.04 -3.01 -6.67
C ALA A 39 2.08 -3.44 -5.18
N ASP A 40 1.38 -4.51 -4.82
CA ASP A 40 1.40 -5.07 -3.46
C ASP A 40 2.82 -5.53 -3.06
N GLU A 41 3.53 -6.22 -3.95
CA GLU A 41 4.90 -6.68 -3.72
C GLU A 41 5.87 -5.51 -3.52
N ARG A 42 5.75 -4.46 -4.34
CA ARG A 42 6.54 -3.22 -4.21
C ARG A 42 6.26 -2.51 -2.88
N PHE A 43 5.01 -2.47 -2.46
CA PHE A 43 4.63 -1.95 -1.15
C PHE A 43 5.30 -2.75 -0.01
N LEU A 44 5.28 -4.08 -0.07
CA LEU A 44 5.97 -4.93 0.91
C LEU A 44 7.47 -4.63 0.95
N GLN A 45 8.12 -4.50 -0.22
CA GLN A 45 9.54 -4.16 -0.30
C GLN A 45 9.83 -2.78 0.29
N CYS A 46 8.97 -1.79 0.07
CA CYS A 46 9.10 -0.46 0.68
C CYS A 46 9.05 -0.55 2.22
N MET A 47 8.09 -1.31 2.77
CA MET A 47 7.96 -1.50 4.21
C MET A 47 9.16 -2.26 4.82
N LEU A 48 9.72 -3.23 4.09
CA LEU A 48 10.93 -3.93 4.48
C LEU A 48 12.15 -2.99 4.54
N LYS A 49 12.33 -2.13 3.53
CA LYS A 49 13.40 -1.11 3.50
C LYS A 49 13.28 -0.13 4.67
N ASN A 50 12.06 0.23 5.06
CA ASN A 50 11.79 1.08 6.22
C ASN A 50 11.86 0.34 7.57
N LYS A 51 12.43 -0.87 7.63
CA LYS A 51 12.57 -1.68 8.85
C LYS A 51 11.24 -1.98 9.55
N ARG A 52 10.15 -2.10 8.77
CA ARG A 52 8.82 -2.50 9.25
C ARG A 52 8.36 -3.84 8.66
N PRO A 53 9.11 -4.94 8.85
CA PRO A 53 8.83 -6.22 8.21
C PRO A 53 7.49 -6.83 8.64
N ILE A 54 7.16 -6.75 9.95
CA ILE A 54 5.93 -7.34 10.49
C ILE A 54 4.72 -6.57 9.95
N LEU A 55 4.73 -5.24 10.09
CA LEU A 55 3.65 -4.38 9.61
C LEU A 55 3.48 -4.48 8.08
N GLY A 56 4.59 -4.54 7.34
CA GLY A 56 4.56 -4.72 5.89
C GLY A 56 3.85 -6.00 5.47
N ARG A 57 4.14 -7.14 6.13
CA ARG A 57 3.45 -8.42 5.84
C ARG A 57 1.96 -8.38 6.18
N VAL A 58 1.59 -7.76 7.30
CA VAL A 58 0.18 -7.60 7.70
C VAL A 58 -0.58 -6.76 6.68
N LEU A 59 -0.07 -5.58 6.34
CA LEU A 59 -0.70 -4.68 5.37
C LEU A 59 -0.73 -5.30 3.96
N TYR A 60 0.33 -5.99 3.53
CA TYR A 60 0.37 -6.76 2.28
C TYR A 60 -0.76 -7.80 2.24
N GLY A 61 -0.96 -8.55 3.32
CA GLY A 61 -2.07 -9.51 3.43
C GLY A 61 -3.44 -8.82 3.31
N LEU A 62 -3.62 -7.69 4.00
CA LEU A 62 -4.87 -6.92 3.93
C LEU A 62 -5.15 -6.42 2.51
N VAL A 63 -4.22 -5.73 1.85
CA VAL A 63 -4.45 -5.19 0.50
C VAL A 63 -4.72 -6.30 -0.52
N ARG A 64 -4.09 -7.48 -0.35
CA ARG A 64 -4.32 -8.63 -1.22
C ARG A 64 -5.71 -9.23 -1.07
N VAL A 65 -6.19 -9.37 0.18
CA VAL A 65 -7.52 -9.88 0.49
C VAL A 65 -8.59 -8.89 0.05
N PHE A 66 -8.48 -7.63 0.47
CA PHE A 66 -9.46 -6.59 0.14
C PHE A 66 -9.47 -6.24 -1.35
N GLY A 67 -8.29 -6.12 -1.98
CA GLY A 67 -8.17 -5.89 -3.43
C GLY A 67 -8.72 -7.03 -4.27
N GLY A 68 -8.57 -8.29 -3.81
CA GLY A 68 -9.16 -9.46 -4.45
C GLY A 68 -10.69 -9.54 -4.32
N ILE A 69 -11.24 -9.22 -3.15
CA ILE A 69 -12.69 -9.16 -2.92
C ILE A 69 -13.33 -8.06 -3.79
N TRP A 70 -12.71 -6.88 -3.84
CA TRP A 70 -13.21 -5.76 -4.66
C TRP A 70 -13.09 -6.02 -6.16
N PHE A 71 -12.07 -6.75 -6.60
CA PHE A 71 -11.94 -7.17 -7.99
C PHE A 71 -13.03 -8.16 -8.39
N LYS A 72 -13.34 -9.16 -7.55
CA LYS A 72 -14.39 -10.14 -7.85
C LYS A 72 -15.80 -9.54 -7.90
N LYS A 73 -15.99 -8.34 -7.37
CA LYS A 73 -17.26 -7.58 -7.45
C LYS A 73 -17.35 -6.69 -8.69
N LYS A 74 -16.31 -6.60 -9.50
CA LYS A 74 -16.24 -5.78 -10.71
C LYS A 74 -16.15 -6.66 -11.95
#